data_AF-A0A9P7BLX6-F1
#
_entry.id   AF-A0A9P7BLX6-F1
#
_cell.length_a   1.000
_cell.length_b   1.000
_cell.length_c   1.000
_cell.angle_alpha   90.00
_cell.angle_beta   90.00
_cell.angle_gamma   90.00
#
_symmetry.space_group_name_H-M   'P 1'
#
loop_
_entity.id
_entity.type
_entity.pdbx_description
1 polymer ?
#
loop_
_entity_poly.entity_id
_entity_poly.type
_entity_poly.pdbx_seq_one_letter_code
_entity_poly.pdbx_strand_id
1 'polypeptide(L)'
;MIEVLWRFYHHKLPCRERLHRLIPDKFTDPLCIHCGGNDNDEHFLWQCPAKRTIWTTIASRFLQDPDSLRYDHLTLAGSTSLSLKEGLRIDNLSVIACTVLSLWQLHWKHVFDDAPFWPDQVAARATLLIRRIHAENRHAQERRTR
;
A
#
# COMPACT_ATOMS: atom_id res chain seq x y z
N MET A 1 -11.30 -1.50 2.11
CA MET A 1 -10.18 -0.53 2.19
C MET A 1 -9.79 -0.21 3.63
N ILE A 2 -10.77 0.01 4.52
CA ILE A 2 -10.55 0.45 5.91
C ILE A 2 -9.84 -0.60 6.80
N GLU A 3 -10.11 -1.89 6.63
CA GLU A 3 -9.60 -2.92 7.57
C GLU A 3 -8.06 -3.01 7.61
N VAL A 4 -7.40 -2.99 6.44
CA VAL A 4 -5.92 -3.11 6.39
C VAL A 4 -5.22 -1.85 6.92
N LEU A 5 -5.77 -0.66 6.64
CA LEU A 5 -5.24 0.58 7.19
C LEU A 5 -5.47 0.67 8.70
N TRP A 6 -6.61 0.20 9.20
CA TRP A 6 -6.84 0.08 10.63
C TRP A 6 -5.80 -0.83 11.29
N ARG A 7 -5.51 -2.00 10.69
CA ARG A 7 -4.46 -2.89 11.18
C ARG A 7 -3.09 -2.21 11.17
N PHE A 8 -2.79 -1.42 10.16
CA PHE A 8 -1.56 -0.62 10.12
C PHE A 8 -1.50 0.40 11.26
N TYR A 9 -2.53 1.25 11.42
CA TYR A 9 -2.55 2.32 12.42
C TYR A 9 -2.56 1.82 13.86
N HIS A 10 -3.05 0.60 14.10
CA HIS A 10 -3.06 0.00 15.44
C HIS A 10 -1.89 -0.96 15.70
N HIS A 11 -0.90 -1.03 14.81
CA HIS A 11 0.21 -1.97 14.90
C HIS A 11 -0.27 -3.42 15.05
N LYS A 12 -1.13 -3.83 14.12
CA LYS A 12 -1.77 -5.17 14.03
C LYS A 12 -1.69 -5.77 12.63
N LEU A 13 -0.77 -5.32 11.78
CA LEU A 13 -0.46 -5.99 10.52
C LEU A 13 0.09 -7.42 10.77
N PRO A 14 -0.45 -8.47 10.16
CA PRO A 14 0.15 -9.80 10.23
C PRO A 14 1.45 -9.89 9.42
N CYS A 15 2.46 -9.09 9.76
CA CYS A 15 3.83 -9.27 9.32
C CYS A 15 4.40 -10.58 9.87
N ARG A 16 5.44 -11.12 9.22
CA ARG A 16 6.04 -12.40 9.58
C ARG A 16 6.54 -12.43 11.02
N GLU A 17 7.10 -11.33 11.55
CA GLU A 17 7.48 -11.24 12.97
C GLU A 17 6.28 -11.48 13.89
N ARG A 18 5.15 -10.81 13.63
CA ARG A 18 3.94 -10.95 14.44
C ARG A 18 3.31 -12.33 14.31
N LEU A 19 3.30 -12.89 13.10
CA LEU A 19 2.76 -14.23 12.84
C LEU A 19 3.59 -15.33 13.50
N HIS A 20 4.92 -15.24 13.42
CA HIS A 20 5.83 -16.17 14.08
C HIS A 20 5.55 -16.24 15.58
N ARG A 21 5.31 -15.09 16.22
CA ARG A 21 4.95 -15.02 17.63
C ARG A 21 3.56 -15.59 17.96
N LEU A 22 2.58 -15.42 17.07
CA LEU A 22 1.19 -15.81 17.33
C LEU A 22 0.88 -17.27 16.95
N ILE A 23 1.51 -17.78 15.89
CA ILE A 23 1.26 -19.12 15.32
C ILE A 23 2.59 -19.72 14.86
N PRO A 24 3.53 -20.01 15.79
CA PRO A 24 4.88 -20.47 15.46
C PRO A 24 4.90 -21.77 14.64
N ASP A 25 3.91 -22.64 14.82
CA ASP A 25 3.80 -23.93 14.09
C ASP A 25 3.62 -23.74 12.57
N LYS A 26 3.00 -22.61 12.15
CA LYS A 26 2.80 -22.29 10.73
C LYS A 26 3.84 -21.30 10.19
N PHE A 27 4.37 -20.45 11.06
CA PHE A 27 5.31 -19.40 10.72
C PHE A 27 6.58 -19.61 11.55
N THR A 28 7.50 -20.41 11.03
CA THR A 28 8.68 -20.91 11.77
C THR A 28 9.74 -19.87 12.07
N ASP A 29 9.73 -18.74 11.36
CA ASP A 29 10.71 -17.66 11.48
C ASP A 29 10.06 -16.28 11.23
N PRO A 30 10.66 -15.20 11.74
CA PRO A 30 10.15 -13.83 11.61
C PRO A 30 10.61 -13.13 10.31
N LEU A 31 11.21 -13.85 9.36
CA LEU A 31 11.85 -13.23 8.20
C LEU A 31 10.85 -12.99 7.07
N CYS A 32 11.09 -11.91 6.33
CA CYS A 32 10.32 -11.54 5.17
C CYS A 32 10.56 -12.54 4.05
N ILE A 33 9.47 -13.13 3.54
CA ILE A 33 9.54 -14.16 2.49
C ILE A 33 10.13 -13.63 1.16
N HIS A 34 10.16 -12.31 0.97
CA HIS A 34 10.60 -11.67 -0.28
C HIS A 34 12.09 -11.34 -0.29
N CYS A 35 12.70 -11.09 0.87
CA CYS A 35 14.08 -10.62 0.95
C CYS A 35 14.88 -11.10 2.16
N GLY A 36 14.29 -11.91 3.05
CA GLY A 36 14.94 -12.45 4.25
C GLY A 36 15.21 -11.43 5.37
N GLY A 37 14.73 -10.19 5.25
CA GLY A 37 14.87 -9.16 6.30
C GLY A 37 13.91 -9.37 7.47
N ASN A 38 14.14 -8.70 8.61
CA ASN A 38 13.21 -8.76 9.74
C ASN A 38 11.86 -8.10 9.38
N ASP A 39 10.78 -8.86 9.41
CA ASP A 39 9.48 -8.42 8.87
C ASP A 39 8.58 -7.82 9.95
N ASN A 40 8.84 -6.55 10.29
CA ASN A 40 7.97 -5.73 11.12
C ASN A 40 6.95 -4.94 10.26
N ASP A 41 6.10 -4.13 10.90
CA ASP A 41 5.06 -3.35 10.19
C ASP A 41 5.62 -2.41 9.10
N GLU A 42 6.77 -1.79 9.38
CA GLU A 42 7.44 -0.90 8.43
C GLU A 42 8.08 -1.70 7.29
N HIS A 43 8.68 -2.85 7.58
CA HIS A 43 9.25 -3.71 6.56
C HIS A 43 8.18 -4.28 5.63
N PHE A 44 7.07 -4.74 6.20
CA PHE A 44 5.94 -5.33 5.49
C PHE A 44 5.35 -4.39 4.44
N LEU A 45 5.21 -3.10 4.78
CA LEU A 45 4.65 -2.09 3.89
C LEU A 45 5.71 -1.36 3.05
N TRP A 46 6.87 -1.04 3.62
CA TRP A 46 7.76 -0.02 3.08
C TRP A 46 9.20 -0.48 2.84
N GLN A 47 9.92 -0.98 3.86
CA GLN A 47 11.38 -1.20 3.71
C GLN A 47 11.75 -2.38 2.81
N CYS A 48 10.90 -3.40 2.67
CA CYS A 48 11.17 -4.54 1.80
C CYS A 48 11.45 -4.06 0.36
N PRO A 49 12.55 -4.48 -0.30
CA PRO A 49 12.90 -4.02 -1.66
C PRO A 49 11.77 -4.24 -2.68
N ALA A 50 11.11 -5.39 -2.64
CA ALA A 50 9.97 -5.69 -3.51
C ALA A 50 8.79 -4.73 -3.28
N LYS A 51 8.61 -4.24 -2.03
CA LYS A 51 7.54 -3.30 -1.66
C LYS A 51 7.94 -1.86 -1.97
N ARG A 52 9.21 -1.50 -1.81
CA ARG A 52 9.78 -0.22 -2.27
C ARG A 52 9.50 0.02 -3.76
N THR A 53 9.71 -0.96 -4.63
CA THR A 53 9.45 -0.84 -6.08
C THR A 53 8.01 -0.45 -6.39
N ILE A 54 7.05 -0.96 -5.61
CA ILE A 54 5.63 -0.61 -5.74
C ILE A 54 5.44 0.87 -5.42
N TRP A 55 5.96 1.32 -4.27
CA TRP A 55 5.86 2.70 -3.84
C TRP A 55 6.55 3.68 -4.79
N THR A 56 7.76 3.36 -5.27
CA THR A 56 8.45 4.16 -6.30
C THR A 56 7.59 4.30 -7.55
N THR A 57 6.96 3.21 -8.00
CA THR A 57 6.09 3.23 -9.18
C THR A 57 4.83 4.08 -8.95
N ILE A 58 4.18 3.96 -7.80
CA ILE A 58 2.99 4.77 -7.46
C ILE A 58 3.37 6.24 -7.28
N ALA A 59 4.46 6.53 -6.58
CA ALA A 59 4.97 7.88 -6.39
C ALA A 59 5.24 8.57 -7.73
N SER A 60 5.96 7.91 -8.64
CA SER A 60 6.25 8.43 -9.98
C SER A 60 5.01 8.74 -10.80
N ARG A 61 3.91 7.98 -10.59
CA ARG A 61 2.66 8.13 -11.33
C ARG A 61 1.82 9.28 -10.81
N PHE A 62 1.71 9.44 -9.48
CA PHE A 62 0.67 10.27 -8.87
C PHE A 62 1.16 11.46 -8.05
N LEU A 63 2.41 11.46 -7.57
CA LEU A 63 2.96 12.58 -6.79
C LEU A 63 3.65 13.61 -7.68
N GLN A 64 3.65 14.88 -7.24
CA GLN A 64 4.42 15.95 -7.88
C GLN A 64 5.92 15.71 -7.69
N ASP A 65 6.34 15.38 -6.47
CA ASP A 65 7.70 14.98 -6.13
C ASP A 65 7.71 13.50 -5.70
N PRO A 66 8.06 12.56 -6.59
CA PRO A 66 8.11 11.13 -6.26
C PRO A 66 9.10 10.80 -5.15
N ASP A 67 10.19 11.55 -5.07
CA ASP A 67 11.28 11.32 -4.11
C ASP A 67 10.96 11.91 -2.74
N SER A 68 9.83 12.60 -2.56
CA SER A 68 9.34 13.06 -1.25
C SER A 68 8.72 11.94 -0.41
N LEU A 69 8.26 10.85 -1.03
CA LEU A 69 7.50 9.82 -0.32
C LEU A 69 8.38 9.11 0.72
N ARG A 70 7.93 9.11 1.98
CA ARG A 70 8.56 8.41 3.11
C ARG A 70 7.51 7.57 3.85
N TYR A 71 7.96 6.70 4.75
CA TYR A 71 7.08 5.78 5.47
C TYR A 71 6.04 6.49 6.36
N ASP A 72 6.45 7.56 7.04
CA ASP A 72 5.60 8.44 7.84
C ASP A 72 4.38 8.99 7.08
N HIS A 73 4.53 9.23 5.77
CA HIS A 73 3.45 9.68 4.90
C HIS A 73 2.35 8.65 4.70
N LEU A 74 2.58 7.36 5.00
CA LEU A 74 1.54 6.33 4.92
C LEU A 74 0.49 6.48 6.04
N THR A 75 0.78 7.28 7.07
CA THR A 75 -0.14 7.59 8.16
C THR A 75 -1.20 8.62 7.75
N LEU A 76 -2.32 8.68 8.47
CA LEU A 76 -3.36 9.67 8.20
C LEU A 76 -2.80 11.10 8.26
N ALA A 77 -2.08 11.43 9.35
CA ALA A 77 -1.49 12.74 9.53
C ALA A 77 -0.39 13.04 8.50
N GLY A 78 0.54 12.10 8.30
CA GLY A 78 1.64 12.29 7.36
C GLY A 78 1.19 12.38 5.90
N SER A 79 0.08 11.75 5.52
CA SER A 79 -0.40 11.80 4.14
C SER A 79 -0.77 13.21 3.67
N THR A 80 -1.06 14.14 4.59
CA THR A 80 -1.50 15.50 4.26
C THR A 80 -0.40 16.38 3.67
N SER A 81 0.87 16.07 3.90
CA SER A 81 2.01 16.84 3.37
C SER A 81 2.41 16.47 1.95
N LEU A 82 1.82 15.41 1.37
CA LEU A 82 2.10 15.02 -0.01
C LEU A 82 1.34 15.90 -1.00
N SER A 83 1.98 16.21 -2.12
CA SER A 83 1.33 16.90 -3.24
C SER A 83 1.09 15.94 -4.40
N LEU A 84 -0.18 15.79 -4.80
CA LEU A 84 -0.55 15.04 -6.00
C LEU A 84 -0.36 15.87 -7.26
N LYS A 85 -0.13 15.19 -8.38
CA LYS A 85 -0.10 15.83 -9.71
C LYS A 85 -1.40 16.56 -10.00
N GLU A 86 -1.29 17.65 -10.75
CA GLU A 86 -2.41 18.50 -11.11
C GLU A 86 -3.49 17.75 -11.90
N GLY A 87 -4.74 18.18 -11.73
CA GLY A 87 -5.90 17.57 -12.40
C GLY A 87 -6.43 16.28 -11.76
N LEU A 88 -5.73 15.71 -10.78
CA LEU A 88 -6.23 14.59 -10.00
C LEU A 88 -7.38 15.05 -9.08
N ARG A 89 -8.43 14.22 -9.02
CA ARG A 89 -9.63 14.37 -8.17
C ARG A 89 -9.69 13.24 -7.16
N ILE A 90 -8.61 13.09 -6.42
CA ILE A 90 -8.44 12.05 -5.39
C ILE A 90 -7.53 12.65 -4.31
N ASP A 91 -7.67 12.19 -3.08
CA ASP A 91 -6.82 12.60 -1.96
C ASP A 91 -5.63 11.64 -1.77
N ASN A 92 -4.60 12.10 -1.04
CA ASN A 92 -3.38 11.33 -0.75
C ASN A 92 -3.68 10.01 -0.03
N LEU A 93 -4.60 10.06 0.94
CA LEU A 93 -4.95 8.88 1.73
C LEU A 93 -5.58 7.81 0.82
N SER A 94 -6.45 8.19 -0.12
CA SER A 94 -7.01 7.26 -1.11
C SER A 94 -5.94 6.61 -1.99
N VAL A 95 -4.89 7.35 -2.39
CA VAL A 95 -3.75 6.78 -3.14
C VAL A 95 -2.99 5.76 -2.30
N ILE A 96 -2.68 6.11 -1.05
CA ILE A 96 -2.01 5.22 -0.09
C ILE A 96 -2.87 3.97 0.16
N ALA A 97 -4.16 4.16 0.41
CA ALA A 97 -5.11 3.12 0.75
C ALA A 97 -5.29 2.10 -0.38
N CYS A 98 -5.38 2.57 -1.63
CA CYS A 98 -5.43 1.70 -2.81
C CYS A 98 -4.14 0.87 -2.98
N THR A 99 -3.00 1.48 -2.68
CA THR A 99 -1.69 0.82 -2.76
C THR A 99 -1.53 -0.23 -1.68
N VAL A 100 -1.79 0.11 -0.42
CA VAL A 100 -1.77 -0.82 0.72
C VAL A 100 -2.74 -1.97 0.51
N LEU A 101 -3.97 -1.69 0.03
CA LEU A 101 -4.95 -2.74 -0.25
C LEU A 101 -4.46 -3.72 -1.33
N SER A 102 -3.89 -3.21 -2.41
CA SER A 102 -3.38 -4.05 -3.50
C SER A 102 -2.18 -4.89 -3.05
N LEU A 103 -1.26 -4.27 -2.31
CA LEU A 103 -0.10 -4.93 -1.70
C LEU A 103 -0.55 -6.06 -0.80
N TRP A 104 -1.46 -5.77 0.12
CA TRP A 104 -2.03 -6.73 1.05
C TRP A 104 -2.64 -7.93 0.32
N GLN A 105 -3.55 -7.67 -0.63
CA GLN A 105 -4.25 -8.74 -1.34
C GLN A 105 -3.29 -9.68 -2.06
N LEU A 106 -2.30 -9.15 -2.77
CA LEU A 106 -1.36 -9.98 -3.53
C LEU A 106 -0.29 -10.61 -2.64
N HIS A 107 0.11 -9.95 -1.55
CA HIS A 107 1.00 -10.56 -0.55
C HIS A 107 0.35 -11.81 0.05
N TRP A 108 -0.90 -11.72 0.51
CA TRP A 108 -1.57 -12.86 1.13
C TRP A 108 -1.97 -13.93 0.15
N LYS A 109 -2.30 -13.56 -1.09
CA LYS A 109 -2.47 -14.52 -2.17
C LYS A 109 -1.19 -15.34 -2.40
N HIS A 110 -0.02 -14.70 -2.32
CA HIS A 110 1.24 -15.42 -2.43
C HIS A 110 1.50 -16.33 -1.22
N VAL A 111 1.24 -15.85 0.00
CA VAL A 111 1.46 -16.64 1.22
C VAL A 111 0.54 -17.86 1.32
N PHE A 112 -0.74 -17.73 0.94
CA PHE A 112 -1.73 -18.79 1.15
C PHE A 112 -2.06 -19.61 -0.09
N ASP A 113 -1.98 -19.02 -1.28
CA ASP A 113 -2.36 -19.68 -2.53
C ASP A 113 -1.15 -19.99 -3.43
N ASP A 114 0.08 -19.80 -2.92
CA ASP A 114 1.35 -19.95 -3.65
C ASP A 114 1.40 -19.19 -4.99
N ALA A 115 0.58 -18.13 -5.13
CA ALA A 115 0.56 -17.30 -6.31
C ALA A 115 1.85 -16.46 -6.37
N PRO A 116 2.45 -16.21 -7.54
CA PRO A 116 3.67 -15.42 -7.60
C PRO A 116 3.41 -13.95 -7.21
N PHE A 117 4.34 -13.35 -6.47
CA PHE A 117 4.27 -11.94 -6.06
C PHE A 117 5.06 -11.05 -7.02
N TRP A 118 4.36 -10.26 -7.82
CA TRP A 118 4.97 -9.31 -8.76
C TRP A 118 4.70 -7.86 -8.33
N PRO A 119 5.73 -7.06 -7.99
CA PRO A 119 5.58 -5.64 -7.66
C PRO A 119 4.80 -4.84 -8.71
N ASP A 120 5.07 -5.07 -9.99
CA ASP A 120 4.39 -4.39 -11.09
C ASP A 120 2.89 -4.69 -11.15
N GLN A 121 2.50 -5.93 -10.83
CA GLN A 121 1.10 -6.33 -10.77
C GLN A 121 0.37 -5.62 -9.62
N VAL A 122 1.03 -5.47 -8.48
CA VAL A 122 0.49 -4.68 -7.36
C VAL A 122 0.31 -3.22 -7.77
N ALA A 123 1.33 -2.62 -8.37
CA ALA A 123 1.29 -1.23 -8.80
C ALA A 123 0.23 -1.00 -9.89
N ALA A 124 0.05 -1.93 -10.82
CA ALA A 124 -0.99 -1.90 -11.84
C ALA A 124 -2.39 -1.96 -11.21
N ARG A 125 -2.62 -2.90 -10.28
CA ARG A 125 -3.90 -3.02 -9.56
C ARG A 125 -4.22 -1.75 -8.76
N ALA A 126 -3.25 -1.23 -8.02
CA ALA A 126 -3.40 0.02 -7.28
C ALA A 126 -3.72 1.20 -8.21
N THR A 127 -3.03 1.30 -9.35
CA THR A 127 -3.27 2.32 -10.37
C THR A 127 -4.71 2.27 -10.91
N LEU A 128 -5.25 1.07 -11.16
CA LEU A 128 -6.63 0.91 -11.61
C LEU A 128 -7.63 1.39 -10.56
N LEU A 129 -7.43 1.05 -9.28
CA LEU A 129 -8.29 1.51 -8.19
C LEU A 129 -8.24 3.03 -8.03
N ILE A 130 -7.04 3.63 -8.08
CA ILE A 130 -6.85 5.08 -7.99
C ILE A 130 -7.56 5.79 -9.14
N ARG A 131 -7.37 5.31 -10.39
CA ARG A 131 -8.01 5.90 -11.57
C ARG A 131 -9.53 5.79 -11.51
N ARG A 132 -10.06 4.69 -10.98
CA ARG A 132 -11.50 4.51 -10.77
C ARG A 132 -12.06 5.57 -9.83
N ILE A 133 -11.48 5.74 -8.63
CA ILE A 133 -11.92 6.75 -7.65
C ILE A 133 -11.83 8.15 -8.25
N HIS A 134 -10.73 8.45 -8.96
CA HIS A 134 -10.56 9.72 -9.65
C HIS A 134 -11.69 10.01 -10.64
N ALA A 135 -12.08 9.02 -11.46
CA ALA A 135 -13.17 9.17 -12.42
C ALA A 135 -14.53 9.34 -11.73
N GLU A 136 -14.81 8.54 -10.70
CA GLU A 136 -16.03 8.63 -9.89
C GLU A 136 -16.18 10.02 -9.24
N ASN A 137 -15.10 10.56 -8.67
CA ASN A 137 -15.08 11.90 -8.08
C ASN A 137 -15.26 13.02 -9.11
N ARG A 138 -14.65 12.87 -10.29
CA ARG A 138 -14.82 13.83 -11.40
C ARG A 138 -16.29 13.90 -11.84
N HIS A 139 -16.92 12.76 -12.06
CA HIS A 139 -18.35 12.69 -12.42
C HIS A 139 -19.28 13.17 -11.29
N ALA A 140 -18.92 12.95 -10.03
CA ALA A 140 -19.67 13.49 -8.90
C ALA A 140 -19.62 15.02 -8.86
N GLN A 141 -18.47 15.62 -9.17
CA GLN A 141 -18.31 17.08 -9.21
C GLN A 141 -19.09 17.71 -10.37
N GLU A 142 -19.01 17.14 -11.58
CA GLU A 142 -19.76 17.59 -12.77
C GLU A 142 -21.28 17.61 -12.54
N ARG A 143 -21.79 16.64 -11.76
CA ARG A 143 -23.21 16.57 -11.39
C ARG A 143 -23.63 17.62 -10.35
N ARG A 144 -22.71 18.12 -9.53
CA ARG A 144 -22.99 19.16 -8.51
C ARG A 144 -22.95 20.58 -9.08
N THR A 145 -22.28 20.77 -10.21
CA THR A 145 -22.15 22.06 -10.90
C THR A 145 -23.23 22.29 -11.97
N ARG A 146 -24.15 21.33 -12.15
CA ARG A 146 -25.35 21.44 -12.99
C ARG A 146 -26.55 21.67 -12.11
#